data_AF-A0A6B3D1H5-F1
#
_entry.id   AF-A0A6B3D1H5-F1
#
_cell.length_a   1.000
_cell.length_b   1.000
_cell.length_c   1.000
_cell.angle_alpha   90.00
_cell.angle_beta   90.00
_cell.angle_gamma   90.00
#
_symmetry.space_group_name_H-M   'P 1'
#
loop_
_entity.id
_entity.type
_entity.pdbx_description
1 polymer ?
#
loop_
_entity_poly.entity_id
_entity_poly.type
_entity_poly.pdbx_seq_one_letter_code
_entity_poly.pdbx_strand_id
1 'polypeptide(L)'
;FGLRDAMFRGERINITEDRAVLHTALRAPRDAVIEVDGENVVPKVHAVLDKMAGFADRVRGGAWTGHTGKRIKNVVNVGIGGSDLGPAMAYEALRAFTDRSLTVRFVSNVDGADLHEAVRDLDPAETLFVIAS
;
A
#
# COMPACT_ATOMS: atom_id res chain seq x y z
N PHE A 1 7.39 21.86 -22.54
CA PHE A 1 6.29 21.56 -21.59
C PHE A 1 5.39 20.38 -22.03
N GLY A 2 5.43 19.92 -23.29
CA GLY A 2 4.53 18.86 -23.80
C GLY A 2 4.49 17.55 -23.01
N LEU A 3 5.64 16.96 -22.64
CA LEU A 3 5.68 15.65 -21.96
C LEU A 3 5.11 15.67 -20.54
N ARG A 4 5.28 16.78 -19.80
CA ARG A 4 4.65 16.94 -18.48
C ARG A 4 3.14 16.92 -18.64
N ASP A 5 2.61 17.74 -19.52
CA ASP A 5 1.16 17.88 -19.67
C ASP A 5 0.54 16.59 -20.25
N ALA A 6 1.26 15.91 -21.15
CA ALA A 6 0.88 14.59 -21.65
C ALA A 6 0.77 13.54 -20.53
N MET A 7 1.74 13.49 -19.60
CA MET A 7 1.67 12.64 -18.41
C MET A 7 0.39 12.91 -17.61
N PHE A 8 0.09 14.18 -17.31
CA PHE A 8 -1.06 14.57 -16.50
C PHE A 8 -2.40 14.30 -17.19
N ARG A 9 -2.44 14.25 -18.52
CA ARG A 9 -3.63 13.90 -19.30
C ARG A 9 -3.82 12.39 -19.52
N GLY A 10 -2.90 11.55 -19.04
CA GLY A 10 -3.00 10.10 -19.21
C GLY A 10 -2.53 9.58 -20.57
N GLU A 11 -1.78 10.38 -21.33
CA GLU A 11 -1.19 9.92 -22.59
C GLU A 11 -0.14 8.81 -22.34
N ARG A 12 0.04 7.92 -23.33
CA ARG A 12 0.90 6.74 -23.25
C ARG A 12 2.39 7.10 -23.42
N ILE A 13 2.93 7.85 -22.46
CA ILE A 13 4.30 8.36 -22.51
C ILE A 13 5.36 7.30 -22.15
N ASN A 14 4.97 6.17 -21.56
CA ASN A 14 5.83 5.00 -21.44
C ASN A 14 5.76 4.21 -22.75
N ILE A 15 6.54 4.65 -23.73
CA ILE A 15 6.47 4.17 -25.13
C ILE A 15 6.94 2.73 -25.31
N THR A 16 7.83 2.23 -24.45
CA THR A 16 8.38 0.87 -24.58
C THR A 16 7.38 -0.19 -24.13
N GLU A 17 6.46 0.17 -23.23
CA GLU A 17 5.41 -0.72 -22.75
C GLU A 17 4.00 -0.33 -23.23
N ASP A 18 3.90 0.76 -24.01
CA ASP A 18 2.65 1.35 -24.48
C ASP A 18 1.64 1.61 -23.33
N ARG A 19 2.08 2.37 -22.31
CA ARG A 19 1.30 2.63 -21.08
C ARG A 19 1.27 4.11 -20.69
N ALA A 20 0.16 4.50 -20.04
CA ALA A 20 0.07 5.77 -19.31
C ALA A 20 0.92 5.73 -18.02
N VAL A 21 1.35 6.91 -17.55
CA VAL A 21 2.14 7.06 -16.31
C VAL A 21 1.42 8.01 -15.35
N LEU A 22 0.65 7.47 -14.40
CA LEU A 22 -0.35 8.23 -13.64
C LEU A 22 -0.27 8.07 -12.11
N HIS A 23 0.93 8.04 -11.55
CA HIS A 23 1.10 8.15 -10.09
C HIS A 23 0.48 9.45 -9.52
N THR A 24 0.31 10.48 -10.36
CA THR A 24 -0.40 11.73 -10.02
C THR A 24 -1.90 11.51 -9.78
N ALA A 25 -2.55 10.58 -10.50
CA ALA A 25 -3.97 10.28 -10.31
C ALA A 25 -4.26 9.66 -8.93
N LEU A 26 -3.29 8.92 -8.37
CA LEU A 26 -3.41 8.30 -7.04
C LEU A 26 -3.57 9.30 -5.88
N ARG A 27 -3.25 10.58 -6.13
CA ARG A 27 -3.32 11.69 -5.17
C ARG A 27 -4.17 12.86 -5.67
N ALA A 28 -4.98 12.62 -6.69
CA ALA A 28 -5.84 13.65 -7.26
C ALA A 28 -7.11 13.86 -6.39
N PRO A 29 -7.65 15.09 -6.36
CA PRO A 29 -8.97 15.36 -5.79
C PRO A 29 -10.05 14.43 -6.36
N ARG A 30 -11.10 14.16 -5.59
CA ARG A 30 -12.17 13.21 -5.94
C ARG A 30 -13.01 13.67 -7.14
N ASP A 31 -13.05 14.97 -7.39
CA ASP A 31 -13.73 15.64 -8.49
C ASP A 31 -12.84 15.82 -9.74
N ALA A 32 -11.57 15.41 -9.68
CA ALA A 32 -10.69 15.46 -10.85
C ALA A 32 -11.17 14.50 -11.95
N VAL A 33 -10.86 14.87 -13.19
CA VAL A 33 -11.09 14.04 -14.38
C VAL A 33 -9.74 13.77 -15.03
N ILE A 34 -9.34 12.49 -15.02
CA ILE A 34 -8.13 12.01 -15.66
C ILE A 34 -8.51 10.75 -16.43
N GLU A 35 -8.40 10.79 -17.75
CA GLU A 35 -8.87 9.73 -18.63
C GLU A 35 -7.73 8.87 -19.15
N VAL A 36 -7.95 7.56 -19.21
CA VAL A 36 -7.11 6.61 -19.94
C VAL A 36 -8.04 5.78 -20.82
N ASP A 37 -7.77 5.72 -22.12
CA ASP A 37 -8.59 4.98 -23.09
C ASP A 37 -10.09 5.32 -23.01
N GLY A 38 -10.41 6.61 -22.75
CA GLY A 38 -11.77 7.14 -22.67
C GLY A 38 -12.49 6.89 -21.33
N GLU A 39 -11.81 6.36 -20.32
CA GLU A 39 -12.38 6.13 -18.98
C GLU A 39 -11.71 7.02 -17.91
N ASN A 40 -12.52 7.74 -17.13
CA ASN A 40 -12.02 8.46 -15.96
C ASN A 40 -11.58 7.48 -14.86
N VAL A 41 -10.30 7.49 -14.51
CA VAL A 41 -9.72 6.56 -13.53
C VAL A 41 -9.91 7.00 -12.07
N VAL A 42 -10.20 8.28 -11.83
CA VAL A 42 -10.27 8.87 -10.48
C VAL A 42 -11.31 8.20 -9.56
N PRO A 43 -12.54 7.87 -10.02
CA PRO A 43 -13.50 7.14 -9.18
C PRO A 43 -12.99 5.78 -8.70
N LYS A 44 -12.25 5.05 -9.54
CA LYS A 44 -11.67 3.75 -9.17
C LYS A 44 -10.56 3.90 -8.13
N VAL A 45 -9.72 4.93 -8.26
CA VAL A 45 -8.70 5.27 -7.26
C VAL A 45 -9.35 5.51 -5.90
N HIS A 46 -10.35 6.39 -5.83
CA HIS A 46 -11.02 6.71 -4.56
C HIS A 46 -11.78 5.52 -3.98
N ALA A 47 -12.37 4.65 -4.80
CA ALA A 47 -13.00 3.42 -4.32
C ALA A 47 -12.00 2.48 -3.60
N VAL A 48 -10.75 2.42 -4.08
CA VAL A 48 -9.68 1.65 -3.42
C VAL A 48 -9.20 2.36 -2.15
N LEU A 49 -9.04 3.69 -2.17
CA LEU A 49 -8.68 4.47 -0.98
C LEU A 49 -9.72 4.33 0.13
N ASP A 50 -11.02 4.37 -0.21
CA ASP A 50 -12.14 4.17 0.73
C ASP A 50 -12.09 2.76 1.34
N LYS A 51 -11.81 1.74 0.52
CA LYS A 51 -11.63 0.35 0.97
C LYS A 51 -10.43 0.20 1.90
N MET A 52 -9.30 0.84 1.56
CA MET A 52 -8.08 0.84 2.38
C MET A 52 -8.32 1.50 3.73
N ALA A 53 -8.97 2.67 3.74
CA ALA A 53 -9.32 3.39 4.97
C ALA A 53 -10.22 2.54 5.88
N GLY A 54 -11.31 1.99 5.35
CA GLY A 54 -12.22 1.14 6.12
C GLY A 54 -11.57 -0.17 6.61
N PHE A 55 -10.62 -0.73 5.87
CA PHE A 55 -9.84 -1.87 6.34
C PHE A 55 -8.88 -1.48 7.48
N ALA A 56 -8.09 -0.41 7.28
CA ALA A 56 -7.15 0.08 8.28
C ALA A 56 -7.85 0.46 9.59
N ASP A 57 -9.03 1.08 9.53
CA ASP A 57 -9.82 1.43 10.71
C ASP A 57 -10.27 0.20 11.49
N ARG A 58 -10.69 -0.88 10.82
CA ARG A 58 -11.06 -2.12 11.50
C ARG A 58 -9.87 -2.82 12.16
N VAL A 59 -8.69 -2.80 11.51
CA VAL A 59 -7.45 -3.35 12.10
C VAL A 59 -7.02 -2.54 13.32
N ARG A 60 -6.87 -1.22 13.17
CA ARG A 60 -6.46 -0.33 14.26
C ARG A 60 -7.48 -0.32 15.39
N GLY A 61 -8.78 -0.30 15.08
CA GLY A 61 -9.86 -0.35 16.06
C GLY A 61 -10.06 -1.71 16.73
N GLY A 62 -9.38 -2.76 16.26
CA GLY A 62 -9.47 -4.11 16.82
C GLY A 62 -10.72 -4.90 16.46
N ALA A 63 -11.59 -4.36 15.59
CA ALA A 63 -12.73 -5.07 15.04
C ALA A 63 -12.31 -6.18 14.07
N TRP A 64 -11.11 -6.08 13.47
CA TRP A 64 -10.49 -7.16 12.72
C TRP A 64 -9.66 -8.03 13.66
N THR A 65 -10.10 -9.27 13.85
CA THR A 65 -9.45 -10.24 14.73
C THR A 65 -8.78 -11.36 13.95
N GLY A 66 -7.76 -11.97 14.51
CA GLY A 66 -7.21 -13.23 14.02
C GLY A 66 -8.18 -14.39 14.20
N HIS A 67 -7.78 -15.58 13.77
CA HIS A 67 -8.63 -16.77 13.76
C HIS A 67 -9.18 -17.16 15.15
N THR A 68 -8.45 -16.84 16.23
CA THR A 68 -8.85 -17.13 17.60
C THR A 68 -9.69 -16.03 18.25
N GLY A 69 -10.05 -14.98 17.50
CA GLY A 69 -10.75 -13.81 18.04
C GLY A 69 -9.85 -12.79 18.72
N LYS A 70 -8.53 -13.02 18.80
CA LYS A 70 -7.58 -12.02 19.31
C LYS A 70 -7.45 -10.84 18.35
N ARG A 71 -7.28 -9.64 18.89
CA ARG A 71 -6.99 -8.42 18.12
C ARG A 71 -5.63 -8.55 17.41
N ILE A 72 -5.56 -8.06 16.17
CA ILE A 72 -4.28 -7.95 15.46
C ILE A 72 -3.37 -6.93 16.16
N LYS A 73 -2.13 -7.34 16.45
CA LYS A 73 -1.06 -6.49 16.98
C LYS A 73 0.13 -6.38 16.04
N ASN A 74 0.28 -7.34 15.13
CA ASN A 74 1.44 -7.39 14.25
C ASN A 74 0.99 -7.33 12.79
N VAL A 75 1.66 -6.49 11.99
CA VAL A 75 1.45 -6.41 10.54
C VAL A 75 2.80 -6.66 9.86
N VAL A 76 2.84 -7.66 8.98
CA VAL A 76 4.04 -8.01 8.21
C VAL A 76 3.75 -7.75 6.73
N ASN A 77 4.43 -6.76 6.14
CA ASN A 77 4.41 -6.53 4.71
C ASN A 77 5.43 -7.45 4.03
N VAL A 78 4.99 -8.18 3.01
CA VAL A 78 5.84 -9.05 2.19
C VAL A 78 5.79 -8.53 0.76
N GLY A 79 6.92 -8.02 0.26
CA GLY A 79 7.03 -7.48 -1.08
C GLY A 79 8.48 -7.12 -1.41
N ILE A 80 8.80 -6.87 -2.68
CA ILE A 80 10.18 -6.55 -3.10
C ILE A 80 10.21 -5.25 -3.91
N GLY A 81 11.36 -4.55 -3.85
CA GLY A 81 11.59 -3.34 -4.65
C GLY A 81 10.60 -2.24 -4.31
N GLY A 82 9.81 -1.81 -5.31
CA GLY A 82 8.80 -0.75 -5.13
C GLY A 82 7.70 -1.08 -4.12
N SER A 83 7.39 -2.37 -3.96
CA SER A 83 6.36 -2.88 -3.04
C SER A 83 6.84 -2.99 -1.58
N ASP A 84 8.12 -2.68 -1.32
CA ASP A 84 8.73 -2.71 0.01
C ASP A 84 9.35 -1.36 0.40
N LEU A 85 10.24 -0.83 -0.45
CA LEU A 85 11.04 0.35 -0.13
C LEU A 85 10.16 1.58 0.18
N GLY A 86 9.10 1.79 -0.60
CA GLY A 86 8.16 2.90 -0.40
C GLY A 86 7.45 2.80 0.96
N PRO A 87 6.73 1.70 1.23
CA PRO A 87 6.10 1.45 2.53
C PRO A 87 7.08 1.52 3.72
N ALA A 88 8.24 0.88 3.64
CA ALA A 88 9.23 0.87 4.71
C ALA A 88 9.77 2.27 5.02
N MET A 89 10.13 3.03 3.97
CA MET A 89 10.60 4.41 4.11
C MET A 89 9.52 5.31 4.71
N ALA A 90 8.28 5.23 4.23
CA ALA A 90 7.19 6.05 4.74
C ALA A 90 6.88 5.74 6.22
N TYR A 91 6.89 4.47 6.60
CA TYR A 91 6.71 4.05 7.99
C TYR A 91 7.81 4.61 8.90
N GLU A 92 9.08 4.51 8.51
CA GLU A 92 10.19 5.06 9.30
C GLU A 92 10.17 6.59 9.38
N ALA A 93 9.92 7.26 8.26
CA ALA A 93 9.86 8.72 8.21
C ALA A 93 8.71 9.30 9.06
N LEU A 94 7.58 8.59 9.11
CA LEU A 94 6.38 9.00 9.86
C LEU A 94 6.24 8.26 11.19
N ARG A 95 7.30 7.62 11.68
CA ARG A 95 7.28 6.78 12.88
C ARG A 95 6.70 7.49 14.10
N ALA A 96 6.86 8.82 14.22
CA ALA A 96 6.28 9.62 15.30
C ALA A 96 4.74 9.62 15.32
N PHE A 97 4.09 9.37 14.18
CA PHE A 97 2.64 9.38 13.99
C PHE A 97 2.01 7.99 14.01
N THR A 98 2.80 6.93 14.25
CA THR A 98 2.29 5.56 14.24
C THR A 98 1.58 5.22 15.55
N ASP A 99 0.60 4.31 15.46
CA ASP A 99 0.03 3.66 16.63
C ASP A 99 1.09 2.73 17.25
N ARG A 100 1.62 3.13 18.40
CA ARG A 100 2.68 2.39 19.10
C ARG A 100 2.23 1.06 19.69
N SER A 101 0.93 0.76 19.66
CA SER A 101 0.39 -0.54 20.03
C SER A 101 0.49 -1.60 18.92
N LEU A 102 0.85 -1.18 17.69
CA LEU A 102 1.06 -2.09 16.56
C LEU A 102 2.56 -2.27 16.26
N THR A 103 2.96 -3.52 16.05
CA THR A 103 4.27 -3.88 15.50
C THR A 103 4.13 -4.00 13.99
N VAL A 104 4.88 -3.21 13.23
CA VAL A 104 4.93 -3.30 11.76
C VAL A 104 6.31 -3.75 11.33
N ARG A 105 6.38 -4.77 10.47
CA ARG A 105 7.62 -5.33 9.92
C ARG A 105 7.53 -5.47 8.40
N PHE A 106 8.69 -5.48 7.76
CA PHE A 106 8.86 -5.54 6.32
C PHE A 106 9.77 -6.71 5.98
N VAL A 107 9.35 -7.54 5.03
CA VAL A 107 10.09 -8.70 4.53
C VAL A 107 10.18 -8.55 3.02
N SER A 108 11.41 -8.61 2.50
CA SER A 108 11.65 -8.32 1.09
C SER A 108 12.59 -9.31 0.41
N ASN A 109 13.42 -9.99 1.21
CA ASN A 109 14.42 -10.89 0.68
C ASN A 109 13.80 -12.27 0.38
N VAL A 110 14.27 -12.89 -0.70
CA VAL A 110 13.92 -14.28 -1.04
C VAL A 110 14.60 -15.28 -0.11
N ASP A 111 15.69 -14.86 0.55
CA ASP A 111 16.31 -15.64 1.62
C ASP A 111 15.34 -15.80 2.80
N GLY A 112 15.06 -17.05 3.17
CA GLY A 112 14.15 -17.40 4.26
C GLY A 112 14.58 -16.87 5.63
N ALA A 113 15.84 -16.47 5.79
CA ALA A 113 16.31 -15.83 7.02
C ALA A 113 15.57 -14.51 7.33
N ASP A 114 15.23 -13.72 6.31
CA ASP A 114 14.53 -12.43 6.48
C ASP A 114 13.12 -12.66 7.06
N LEU A 115 12.36 -13.58 6.46
CA LEU A 115 11.06 -13.98 6.96
C LEU A 115 11.15 -14.61 8.36
N HIS A 116 12.13 -15.50 8.58
CA HIS A 116 12.31 -16.16 9.87
C HIS A 116 12.53 -15.15 11.00
N GLU A 117 13.47 -14.22 10.83
CA GLU A 117 13.75 -13.17 11.81
C GLU A 117 12.55 -12.23 12.00
N ALA A 118 11.82 -11.92 10.93
CA ALA A 118 10.65 -11.06 10.99
C ALA A 118 9.47 -11.68 11.77
N VAL A 119 9.38 -13.02 11.88
CA VAL A 119 8.22 -13.68 12.51
C VAL A 119 8.52 -14.44 13.80
N ARG A 120 9.80 -14.67 14.15
CA ARG A 120 10.20 -15.60 15.23
C ARG A 120 9.60 -15.32 16.62
N ASP A 121 9.26 -14.07 16.92
CA ASP A 121 8.70 -13.62 18.20
C ASP A 121 7.23 -13.16 18.10
N LEU A 122 6.58 -13.36 16.95
CA LEU A 122 5.19 -12.96 16.73
C LEU A 122 4.21 -14.10 17.07
N ASP A 123 3.09 -13.77 17.73
CA ASP A 123 1.96 -14.71 17.88
C ASP A 123 1.18 -14.79 16.56
N PRO A 124 1.08 -15.96 15.90
CA PRO A 124 0.31 -16.11 14.67
C PRO A 124 -1.17 -15.73 14.82
N ALA A 125 -1.74 -15.86 16.02
CA ALA A 125 -3.13 -15.51 16.29
C ALA A 125 -3.38 -13.99 16.31
N GLU A 126 -2.33 -13.17 16.40
CA GLU A 126 -2.39 -11.70 16.44
C GLU A 126 -1.68 -11.05 15.24
N THR A 127 -1.29 -11.83 14.23
CA THR A 127 -0.46 -11.38 13.10
C THR A 127 -1.23 -11.37 11.79
N LEU A 128 -1.16 -10.25 11.09
CA LEU A 128 -1.71 -10.03 9.75
C LEU A 128 -0.56 -9.92 8.74
N PHE A 129 -0.68 -10.61 7.62
CA PHE A 129 0.23 -10.47 6.49
C PHE A 129 -0.40 -9.63 5.37
N VAL A 130 0.37 -8.69 4.82
CA VAL A 130 0.04 -7.95 3.60
C VAL A 130 0.98 -8.40 2.51
N ILE A 131 0.44 -9.02 1.46
CA ILE A 131 1.23 -9.52 0.32
C ILE A 131 1.16 -8.49 -0.80
N ALA A 132 2.29 -7.86 -1.12
CA ALA A 132 2.40 -6.80 -2.12
C ALA A 132 3.34 -7.25 -3.27
N SER A 133 2.78 -7.50 -4.45
CA SER A 133 3.46 -8.02 -5.64
C SER A 133 3.09 -7.26 -6.90
#